data_AF-A0A846E912-F1
#
_entry.id   AF-A0A846E912-F1
#
_cell.length_a   1.000
_cell.length_b   1.000
_cell.length_c   1.000
_cell.angle_alpha   90.00
_cell.angle_beta   90.00
_cell.angle_gamma   90.00
#
_symmetry.space_group_name_H-M   'P 1'
#
loop_
_entity.id
_entity.type
_entity.pdbx_description
1 polymer ?
#
loop_
_entity_poly.entity_id
_entity_poly.type
_entity_poly.pdbx_seq_one_letter_code
_entity_poly.pdbx_strand_id
1 'polypeptide(L)'
;MSEQIEKIKQLIKTATNSKQKAMYQDLLVKLESESDELPPAPAKPPSPAKPILKSKKQQAALSSPPPEPAETGALDEASDEAAEPPQEASPESEGTEQSTDEPKTDAYFQGIGIIQGEVTLTEEESTVRLGNVQYPLFYLPNKRRYAYEALKKEIETTGNLTQRLIVYPKILHFPKKDQPHKVAFQLVGFMGSQASASQLNSELKDGEFKFSGLWQFIPVCRFPCVTVLRNFNQERLTWIKQAEAPQKVKFMKASHIPLLWRDSPVKPFRFNPKLKKDQQAQTYFVQVKARFLPERDVFEFVEQFHEPIKEAPGFLKASKKLKAEALKVLSAAKQLEESTADES
;
A
#
# COMPACT_ATOMS: atom_id res chain seq x y z
N MET A 1 13.75 28.49 27.87
CA MET A 1 15.15 28.05 27.90
C MET A 1 15.58 27.51 29.26
N SER A 2 15.97 28.33 30.24
CA SER A 2 16.64 27.86 31.48
C SER A 2 15.90 26.75 32.26
N GLU A 3 14.58 26.88 32.49
CA GLU A 3 13.80 25.83 33.16
C GLU A 3 13.73 24.50 32.41
N GLN A 4 13.84 24.52 31.07
CA GLN A 4 13.81 23.32 30.24
C GLN A 4 15.16 22.59 30.30
N ILE A 5 16.25 23.35 30.35
CA ILE A 5 17.61 22.83 30.57
C ILE A 5 17.70 22.14 31.94
N GLU A 6 17.14 22.72 33.00
CA GLU A 6 17.10 22.09 34.33
C GLU A 6 16.27 20.80 34.36
N LYS A 7 15.09 20.79 33.73
CA LYS A 7 14.26 19.58 33.60
C LYS A 7 14.98 18.45 32.87
N ILE A 8 15.73 18.75 31.81
CA ILE A 8 16.53 17.74 31.09
C ILE A 8 17.73 17.28 31.93
N LYS A 9 18.39 18.18 32.67
CA LYS A 9 19.45 17.83 33.64
C LYS A 9 18.93 16.91 34.76
N GLN A 10 17.66 17.01 35.16
CA GLN A 10 17.03 16.05 36.07
C GLN A 10 16.75 14.70 35.38
N LEU A 11 16.23 14.67 34.15
CA LEU A 11 15.98 13.44 33.39
C LEU A 11 17.25 12.63 33.10
N ILE A 12 18.38 13.30 32.84
CA ILE A 12 19.71 12.64 32.69
C ILE A 12 20.16 11.95 33.98
N LYS A 13 19.76 12.47 35.15
CA LYS A 13 20.10 11.90 36.47
C LYS A 13 19.21 10.71 36.85
N THR A 14 17.96 10.68 36.40
CA THR A 14 17.01 9.59 36.69
C THR A 14 17.02 8.47 35.64
N ALA A 15 17.59 8.69 34.45
CA ALA A 15 17.69 7.68 33.40
C ALA A 15 18.68 6.55 33.74
N THR A 16 18.15 5.34 33.97
CA THR A 16 18.93 4.09 34.14
C THR A 16 19.34 3.44 32.82
N ASN A 17 18.69 3.76 31.70
CA ASN A 17 19.01 3.22 30.38
C ASN A 17 20.03 4.08 29.62
N SER A 18 21.12 3.45 29.13
CA SER A 18 22.22 4.15 28.45
C SER A 18 21.81 4.87 27.16
N LYS A 19 20.89 4.30 26.36
CA LYS A 19 20.39 4.93 25.13
C LYS A 19 19.51 6.15 25.43
N GLN A 20 18.69 6.08 26.48
CA GLN A 20 17.88 7.23 26.92
C GLN A 20 18.77 8.35 27.46
N LYS A 21 19.81 8.01 28.24
CA LYS A 21 20.76 8.99 28.76
C LYS A 21 21.50 9.74 27.65
N ALA A 22 21.95 9.04 26.60
CA ALA A 22 22.55 9.65 25.41
C ALA A 22 21.57 10.60 24.67
N MET A 23 20.31 10.17 24.49
CA MET A 23 19.28 11.01 23.87
C MET A 23 19.01 12.30 24.65
N TYR A 24 18.95 12.24 25.98
CA TYR A 24 18.76 13.44 26.80
C TYR A 24 20.00 14.35 26.83
N GLN A 25 21.22 13.80 26.70
CA GLN A 25 22.44 14.58 26.56
C GLN A 25 22.49 15.35 25.23
N ASP A 26 22.09 14.72 24.13
CA ASP A 26 22.02 15.35 22.80
C ASP A 26 20.98 16.50 22.77
N LEU A 27 19.82 16.28 23.39
CA LEU A 27 18.81 17.33 23.62
C LEU A 27 19.32 18.49 24.48
N LEU A 28 20.20 18.22 25.46
CA LEU A 28 20.79 19.25 26.30
C LEU A 28 21.73 20.15 25.49
N VAL A 29 22.68 19.54 24.76
CA VAL A 29 23.65 20.25 23.91
C VAL A 29 22.93 21.14 22.91
N LYS A 30 21.85 20.63 22.30
CA LYS A 30 21.05 21.40 21.34
C LYS A 30 20.41 22.65 21.97
N LEU A 31 19.77 22.51 23.14
CA LEU A 31 19.13 23.64 23.83
C LEU A 31 20.12 24.64 24.42
N GLU A 32 21.31 24.19 24.82
CA GLU A 32 22.40 25.08 25.22
C GLU A 32 22.93 25.85 24.00
N SER A 33 23.12 25.19 22.83
CA SER A 33 23.51 25.89 21.59
C SER A 33 22.46 26.87 21.05
N GLU A 34 21.16 26.57 21.20
CA GLU A 34 20.04 27.42 20.80
C GLU A 34 19.83 28.60 21.77
N SER A 35 20.55 28.64 22.89
CA SER A 35 20.51 29.75 23.86
C SER A 35 21.60 30.83 23.63
N ASP A 36 22.62 30.55 22.81
CA ASP A 36 23.80 31.42 22.63
C ASP A 36 23.83 32.23 21.30
N GLU A 37 22.91 32.02 20.36
CA GLU A 37 22.87 32.78 19.09
C GLU A 37 22.02 34.07 19.17
N LEU A 38 22.69 35.21 19.08
CA LEU A 38 22.12 36.51 18.66
C LEU A 38 22.64 36.89 17.27
N PRO A 39 21.78 37.32 16.31
CA PRO A 39 22.17 37.61 14.92
C PRO A 39 22.67 39.07 14.77
N PRO A 40 23.46 39.44 13.73
CA PRO A 40 22.83 39.80 12.44
C PRO A 40 23.64 39.68 11.11
N ALA A 41 22.86 39.71 10.02
CA ALA A 41 23.15 40.33 8.69
C ALA A 41 23.98 39.58 7.60
N PRO A 42 23.72 39.87 6.28
CA PRO A 42 23.97 38.91 5.20
C PRO A 42 24.90 39.38 4.05
N ALA A 43 25.56 38.44 3.34
CA ALA A 43 26.21 38.71 2.04
C ALA A 43 26.27 37.49 1.09
N LYS A 44 26.36 37.81 -0.21
CA LYS A 44 26.20 37.01 -1.45
C LYS A 44 27.19 35.84 -1.72
N PRO A 45 26.90 34.96 -2.72
CA PRO A 45 27.61 33.69 -2.95
C PRO A 45 28.82 33.80 -3.90
N PRO A 46 29.60 32.71 -4.04
CA PRO A 46 29.84 32.17 -5.39
C PRO A 46 29.84 30.62 -5.50
N SER A 47 29.69 30.14 -6.74
CA SER A 47 30.01 28.79 -7.25
C SER A 47 31.19 28.93 -8.25
N PRO A 48 31.71 27.89 -8.95
CA PRO A 48 31.68 26.44 -8.77
C PRO A 48 33.09 25.77 -8.82
N ALA A 49 33.19 24.44 -8.59
CA ALA A 49 34.31 23.63 -9.12
C ALA A 49 33.90 22.17 -9.41
N LYS A 50 34.36 21.62 -10.55
CA LYS A 50 34.32 20.19 -10.93
C LYS A 50 35.70 19.55 -10.63
N PRO A 51 35.80 18.21 -10.53
CA PRO A 51 36.15 17.39 -11.71
C PRO A 51 35.31 16.09 -11.78
N ILE A 52 34.83 15.61 -12.94
CA ILE A 52 35.53 14.95 -14.05
C ILE A 52 36.45 13.79 -13.61
N LEU A 53 36.00 12.55 -13.87
CA LEU A 53 36.87 11.41 -14.17
C LEU A 53 36.20 10.50 -15.20
N LYS A 54 37.01 9.86 -16.05
CA LYS A 54 36.58 9.24 -17.31
C LYS A 54 36.52 7.71 -17.23
N SER A 55 35.68 7.15 -18.11
CA SER A 55 35.90 5.90 -18.88
C SER A 55 36.14 4.57 -18.17
N LYS A 56 35.31 3.57 -18.52
CA LYS A 56 35.74 2.54 -19.49
C LYS A 56 34.54 1.97 -20.27
N LYS A 57 34.78 1.60 -21.52
CA LYS A 57 33.82 1.04 -22.48
C LYS A 57 34.33 -0.33 -22.92
N GLN A 58 33.50 -1.36 -22.90
CA GLN A 58 33.73 -2.61 -23.64
C GLN A 58 32.43 -3.04 -24.31
N GLN A 59 32.55 -3.53 -25.55
CA GLN A 59 31.46 -4.02 -26.39
C GLN A 59 31.80 -5.43 -26.85
N ALA A 60 30.82 -6.33 -26.79
CA ALA A 60 30.62 -7.48 -27.68
C ALA A 60 29.24 -8.08 -27.32
N ALA A 61 28.49 -8.79 -28.15
CA ALA A 61 28.23 -8.82 -29.59
C ALA A 61 27.32 -10.07 -29.78
N LEU A 62 26.32 -9.96 -30.66
CA LEU A 62 25.19 -10.89 -30.86
C LEU A 62 25.51 -12.39 -30.98
N SER A 63 24.54 -13.24 -30.60
CA SER A 63 23.89 -14.23 -31.50
C SER A 63 22.59 -14.82 -30.90
N SER A 64 21.74 -15.44 -31.73
CA SER A 64 20.35 -15.87 -31.45
C SER A 64 20.19 -17.43 -31.61
N PRO A 65 19.01 -18.10 -31.47
CA PRO A 65 18.90 -19.48 -30.93
C PRO A 65 18.37 -20.52 -31.99
N PRO A 66 17.54 -21.53 -31.63
CA PRO A 66 17.80 -22.85 -31.00
C PRO A 66 17.58 -24.03 -32.00
N PRO A 67 17.49 -25.32 -31.58
CA PRO A 67 16.17 -25.90 -31.26
C PRO A 67 16.11 -27.04 -30.21
N GLU A 68 14.87 -27.50 -29.96
CA GLU A 68 14.37 -28.64 -29.15
C GLU A 68 14.62 -30.01 -29.83
N PRO A 69 14.37 -31.18 -29.18
CA PRO A 69 13.00 -31.75 -29.18
C PRO A 69 12.56 -32.50 -27.89
N ALA A 70 11.29 -32.94 -27.88
CA ALA A 70 10.53 -33.47 -26.73
C ALA A 70 10.42 -35.02 -26.66
N GLU A 71 9.67 -35.50 -25.64
CA GLU A 71 8.95 -36.80 -25.43
C GLU A 71 9.26 -37.48 -24.05
N THR A 72 8.42 -38.26 -23.35
CA THR A 72 6.94 -38.54 -23.32
C THR A 72 6.55 -39.20 -21.95
N GLY A 73 5.25 -39.35 -21.64
CA GLY A 73 4.70 -40.23 -20.56
C GLY A 73 4.38 -39.51 -19.22
N ALA A 74 3.20 -39.56 -18.57
CA ALA A 74 2.12 -40.56 -18.41
C ALA A 74 2.52 -41.78 -17.53
N LEU A 75 1.72 -42.32 -16.58
CA LEU A 75 0.48 -41.90 -15.87
C LEU A 75 0.32 -42.81 -14.61
N ASP A 76 -0.80 -42.72 -13.86
CA ASP A 76 -1.33 -43.72 -12.87
C ASP A 76 -0.57 -43.92 -11.54
N GLU A 77 -1.13 -44.36 -10.40
CA GLU A 77 -2.50 -44.56 -9.84
C GLU A 77 -2.36 -44.44 -8.28
N ALA A 78 -3.21 -43.75 -7.50
CA ALA A 78 -4.52 -44.13 -6.94
C ALA A 78 -4.54 -45.27 -5.87
N SER A 79 -4.60 -44.91 -4.57
CA SER A 79 -5.32 -45.67 -3.53
C SER A 79 -5.44 -44.91 -2.19
N ASP A 80 -6.64 -45.00 -1.63
CA ASP A 80 -7.17 -44.70 -0.29
C ASP A 80 -6.35 -45.24 0.93
N GLU A 81 -6.64 -44.96 2.22
CA GLU A 81 -7.87 -44.48 2.90
C GLU A 81 -7.58 -43.77 4.25
N ALA A 82 -8.64 -43.27 4.91
CA ALA A 82 -8.84 -43.01 6.36
C ALA A 82 -8.39 -41.67 7.02
N ALA A 83 -9.33 -41.07 7.76
CA ALA A 83 -9.20 -39.91 8.65
C ALA A 83 -8.92 -40.37 10.11
N GLU A 84 -8.75 -39.58 11.19
CA GLU A 84 -9.10 -38.20 11.63
C GLU A 84 -8.18 -37.86 12.86
N PRO A 85 -8.28 -36.76 13.63
CA PRO A 85 -8.77 -35.38 13.44
C PRO A 85 -7.64 -34.31 13.67
N PRO A 86 -7.89 -32.99 13.51
CA PRO A 86 -6.81 -31.98 13.41
C PRO A 86 -6.42 -31.27 14.72
N GLN A 87 -5.11 -31.05 14.94
CA GLN A 87 -4.58 -30.14 15.96
C GLN A 87 -4.32 -28.73 15.38
N GLU A 88 -4.76 -27.69 16.09
CA GLU A 88 -4.44 -26.29 15.77
C GLU A 88 -3.00 -25.96 16.22
N ALA A 89 -2.10 -25.67 15.28
CA ALA A 89 -0.80 -25.08 15.56
C ALA A 89 -0.73 -23.65 14.98
N SER A 90 -0.71 -22.66 15.86
CA SER A 90 -0.27 -21.30 15.53
C SER A 90 1.25 -21.31 15.38
N PRO A 91 1.84 -20.61 14.39
CA PRO A 91 3.29 -20.40 14.39
C PRO A 91 3.62 -19.31 15.41
N GLU A 92 3.95 -19.72 16.64
CA GLU A 92 5.11 -19.12 17.29
C GLU A 92 6.34 -19.46 16.44
N SER A 93 7.18 -18.46 16.19
CA SER A 93 8.36 -18.61 15.35
C SER A 93 9.59 -18.13 16.11
N GLU A 94 10.10 -19.01 16.98
CA GLU A 94 11.50 -18.99 17.36
C GLU A 94 12.28 -19.82 16.33
N GLY A 95 13.10 -19.13 15.54
CA GLY A 95 13.99 -19.74 14.56
C GLY A 95 15.20 -18.83 14.41
N THR A 96 16.34 -19.28 14.95
CA THR A 96 17.56 -18.48 15.04
C THR A 96 18.06 -18.07 13.65
N GLU A 97 18.22 -16.77 13.44
CA GLU A 97 18.72 -16.21 12.18
C GLU A 97 20.19 -16.59 11.94
N GLN A 98 20.48 -17.28 10.84
CA GLN A 98 21.81 -17.22 10.22
C GLN A 98 21.75 -16.12 9.15
N SER A 99 22.15 -14.92 9.55
CA SER A 99 22.09 -13.71 8.71
C SER A 99 23.01 -13.83 7.50
N THR A 100 22.42 -13.98 6.33
CA THR A 100 23.05 -13.56 5.07
C THR A 100 22.53 -12.16 4.78
N ASP A 101 23.41 -11.15 4.79
CA ASP A 101 23.05 -9.75 4.55
C ASP A 101 22.68 -9.51 3.07
N GLU A 102 21.49 -9.96 2.66
CA GLU A 102 20.85 -9.41 1.48
C GLU A 102 20.32 -8.00 1.80
N PRO A 103 20.44 -7.03 0.86
CA PRO A 103 20.01 -5.66 1.08
C PRO A 103 18.50 -5.64 1.34
N LYS A 104 18.14 -5.31 2.59
CA LYS A 104 16.75 -5.19 3.06
C LYS A 104 16.08 -4.03 2.31
N THR A 105 15.50 -4.34 1.15
CA THR A 105 14.68 -3.38 0.41
C THR A 105 13.55 -2.88 1.31
N ASP A 106 13.29 -1.56 1.30
CA ASP A 106 12.14 -0.95 1.99
C ASP A 106 10.83 -1.31 1.27
N ALA A 107 10.54 -2.60 1.16
CA ALA A 107 9.33 -3.13 0.58
C ALA A 107 8.17 -2.91 1.56
N TYR A 108 7.11 -2.25 1.10
CA TYR A 108 5.86 -2.09 1.85
C TYR A 108 4.66 -2.09 0.90
N PHE A 109 3.50 -2.49 1.41
CA PHE A 109 2.27 -2.48 0.63
C PHE A 109 1.82 -1.05 0.33
N GLN A 110 1.64 -0.74 -0.95
CA GLN A 110 1.21 0.55 -1.44
C GLN A 110 0.35 0.39 -2.70
N GLY A 111 -0.56 1.34 -2.91
CA GLY A 111 -1.29 1.47 -4.17
C GLY A 111 -1.71 2.92 -4.36
N ILE A 112 -0.73 3.78 -4.57
CA ILE A 112 -0.92 5.22 -4.70
C ILE A 112 -0.74 5.62 -6.16
N GLY A 113 -1.51 6.59 -6.64
CA GLY A 113 -1.34 7.12 -7.98
C GLY A 113 -1.80 8.56 -8.11
N ILE A 114 -1.55 9.10 -9.29
CA ILE A 114 -1.94 10.45 -9.67
C ILE A 114 -2.98 10.36 -10.78
N ILE A 115 -4.10 11.04 -10.62
CA ILE A 115 -5.12 11.20 -11.67
C ILE A 115 -5.34 12.69 -11.92
N GLN A 116 -5.48 13.07 -13.18
CA GLN A 116 -5.96 14.39 -13.56
C GLN A 116 -7.39 14.23 -14.09
N GLY A 117 -8.32 15.01 -13.55
CA GLY A 117 -9.72 14.92 -13.91
C GLY A 117 -10.52 16.11 -13.42
N GLU A 118 -11.74 16.23 -13.94
CA GLU A 118 -12.68 17.25 -13.49
C GLU A 118 -13.38 16.77 -12.23
N VAL A 119 -13.34 17.57 -11.17
CA VAL A 119 -13.83 17.19 -9.84
C VAL A 119 -15.15 17.88 -9.58
N THR A 120 -16.16 17.09 -9.19
CA THR A 120 -17.47 17.59 -8.77
C THR A 120 -17.68 17.19 -7.32
N LEU A 121 -17.74 18.19 -6.42
CA LEU A 121 -17.97 18.02 -4.99
C LEU A 121 -19.33 18.64 -4.62
N THR A 122 -20.37 17.82 -4.47
CA THR A 122 -21.67 18.26 -3.92
C THR A 122 -21.78 17.86 -2.44
N GLU A 123 -22.91 18.17 -1.81
CA GLU A 123 -23.19 17.73 -0.43
C GLU A 123 -23.50 16.23 -0.36
N GLU A 124 -24.08 15.68 -1.43
CA GLU A 124 -24.51 14.29 -1.53
C GLU A 124 -23.42 13.37 -2.12
N GLU A 125 -22.74 13.83 -3.17
CA GLU A 125 -21.78 13.03 -3.93
C GLU A 125 -20.47 13.77 -4.23
N SER A 126 -19.37 13.01 -4.16
CA SER A 126 -18.05 13.47 -4.56
C SER A 126 -17.57 12.58 -5.70
N THR A 127 -17.24 13.17 -6.84
CA THR A 127 -16.86 12.42 -8.05
C THR A 127 -15.69 13.07 -8.79
N VAL A 128 -15.03 12.28 -9.62
CA VAL A 128 -14.00 12.73 -10.57
C VAL A 128 -14.27 12.14 -11.95
N ARG A 129 -14.30 13.01 -12.97
CA ARG A 129 -14.47 12.63 -14.37
C ARG A 129 -13.10 12.46 -15.03
N LEU A 130 -12.86 11.26 -15.55
CA LEU A 130 -11.64 10.87 -16.29
C LEU A 130 -12.05 10.58 -17.74
N GLY A 131 -11.79 11.52 -18.65
CA GLY A 131 -12.34 11.47 -20.01
C GLY A 131 -13.87 11.48 -19.98
N ASN A 132 -14.49 10.44 -20.55
CA ASN A 132 -15.95 10.31 -20.63
C ASN A 132 -16.58 9.52 -19.45
N VAL A 133 -15.78 9.08 -18.47
CA VAL A 133 -16.26 8.22 -17.36
C VAL A 133 -16.17 8.96 -16.03
N GLN A 134 -17.22 8.88 -15.22
CA GLN A 134 -17.31 9.50 -13.90
C GLN A 134 -17.12 8.44 -12.80
N TYR A 135 -16.22 8.71 -11.86
CA TYR A 135 -15.85 7.78 -10.78
C TYR A 135 -16.16 8.37 -9.40
N PRO A 136 -16.67 7.59 -8.45
CA PRO A 136 -16.82 8.04 -7.06
C PRO A 136 -15.46 8.39 -6.43
N LEU A 137 -15.40 9.55 -5.78
CA LEU A 137 -14.21 10.09 -5.10
C LEU A 137 -14.46 10.13 -3.59
N PHE A 138 -14.08 9.06 -2.90
CA PHE A 138 -14.18 8.98 -1.45
C PHE A 138 -13.08 9.78 -0.75
N TYR A 139 -13.38 10.40 0.39
CA TYR A 139 -12.36 10.88 1.33
C TYR A 139 -12.23 9.94 2.54
N LEU A 140 -11.28 10.23 3.43
CA LEU A 140 -11.12 9.53 4.71
C LEU A 140 -11.67 10.44 5.83
N PRO A 141 -12.64 9.98 6.65
CA PRO A 141 -13.38 10.85 7.56
C PRO A 141 -12.58 11.45 8.73
N ASN A 142 -11.37 10.93 9.01
CA ASN A 142 -10.55 11.33 10.16
C ASN A 142 -9.48 12.36 9.73
N LYS A 143 -8.21 12.20 10.17
CA LYS A 143 -7.03 13.08 9.91
C LYS A 143 -6.72 13.44 8.43
N ARG A 144 -7.52 13.01 7.46
CA ARG A 144 -7.39 13.35 6.02
C ARG A 144 -8.65 14.00 5.44
N ARG A 145 -9.65 14.34 6.25
CA ARG A 145 -10.75 15.24 5.88
C ARG A 145 -10.23 16.61 5.41
N TYR A 146 -9.13 17.08 6.00
CA TYR A 146 -8.39 18.26 5.55
C TYR A 146 -8.01 18.25 4.06
N ALA A 147 -7.71 17.09 3.47
CA ALA A 147 -7.37 17.01 2.05
C ALA A 147 -8.59 17.28 1.15
N TYR A 148 -9.78 16.87 1.61
CA TYR A 148 -11.06 17.13 0.94
C TYR A 148 -11.48 18.60 1.11
N GLU A 149 -11.39 19.13 2.33
CA GLU A 149 -11.74 20.53 2.63
C GLU A 149 -10.80 21.52 1.92
N ALA A 150 -9.49 21.22 1.87
CA ALA A 150 -8.54 22.02 1.10
C ALA A 150 -8.77 21.93 -0.42
N LEU A 151 -9.17 20.77 -0.95
CA LEU A 151 -9.52 20.62 -2.37
C LEU A 151 -10.78 21.42 -2.71
N LYS A 152 -11.82 21.34 -1.87
CA LYS A 152 -13.03 22.15 -2.01
C LYS A 152 -12.68 23.64 -2.04
N LYS A 153 -11.84 24.10 -1.10
CA LYS A 153 -11.38 25.49 -1.05
C LYS A 153 -10.52 25.92 -2.26
N GLU A 154 -9.62 25.07 -2.76
CA GLU A 154 -8.85 25.37 -3.99
C GLU A 154 -9.80 25.57 -5.19
N ILE A 155 -10.80 24.70 -5.34
CA ILE A 155 -11.81 24.79 -6.41
C ILE A 155 -12.63 26.08 -6.26
N GLU A 156 -13.13 26.39 -5.06
CA GLU A 156 -13.87 27.63 -4.76
C GLU A 156 -13.02 28.90 -5.00
N THR A 157 -11.72 28.85 -4.73
CA THR A 157 -10.81 30.01 -4.86
C THR A 157 -10.33 30.22 -6.30
N THR A 158 -10.06 29.14 -7.04
CA THR A 158 -9.48 29.20 -8.40
C THR A 158 -10.52 29.12 -9.52
N GLY A 159 -11.72 28.61 -9.22
CA GLY A 159 -12.72 28.25 -10.23
C GLY A 159 -12.33 27.05 -11.11
N ASN A 160 -11.15 26.44 -10.89
CA ASN A 160 -10.65 25.35 -11.72
C ASN A 160 -11.18 23.99 -11.21
N LEU A 161 -12.09 23.38 -11.96
CA LEU A 161 -12.60 22.04 -11.70
C LEU A 161 -11.60 20.93 -12.10
N THR A 162 -10.67 21.20 -13.01
CA THR A 162 -9.67 20.21 -13.47
C THR A 162 -8.50 20.16 -12.49
N GLN A 163 -8.47 19.13 -11.66
CA GLN A 163 -7.52 19.01 -10.55
C GLN A 163 -6.67 17.75 -10.70
N ARG A 164 -5.40 17.86 -10.26
CA ARG A 164 -4.44 16.75 -10.25
C ARG A 164 -4.42 16.13 -8.86
N LEU A 165 -5.09 14.99 -8.69
CA LEU A 165 -5.37 14.35 -7.41
C LEU A 165 -4.40 13.21 -7.11
N ILE A 166 -3.98 13.11 -5.86
CA ILE A 166 -3.23 11.97 -5.31
C ILE A 166 -4.23 11.02 -4.64
N VAL A 167 -4.31 9.78 -5.12
CA VAL A 167 -5.39 8.84 -4.76
C VAL A 167 -4.90 7.43 -4.46
N TYR A 168 -5.68 6.67 -3.68
CA TYR A 168 -5.66 5.19 -3.70
C TYR A 168 -6.87 4.69 -4.50
N PRO A 169 -6.72 3.70 -5.41
CA PRO A 169 -7.87 3.09 -6.06
C PRO A 169 -8.60 2.16 -5.07
N LYS A 170 -9.93 2.24 -5.10
CA LYS A 170 -10.88 1.38 -4.38
C LYS A 170 -11.60 0.52 -5.40
N ILE A 171 -11.28 -0.77 -5.42
CA ILE A 171 -11.93 -1.72 -6.33
C ILE A 171 -12.98 -2.51 -5.56
N LEU A 172 -14.24 -2.43 -6.02
CA LEU A 172 -15.35 -3.22 -5.51
C LEU A 172 -15.57 -4.43 -6.42
N HIS A 173 -15.11 -5.60 -5.96
CA HIS A 173 -15.39 -6.89 -6.59
C HIS A 173 -16.73 -7.45 -6.08
N PHE A 174 -17.54 -7.99 -6.98
CA PHE A 174 -18.81 -8.63 -6.66
C PHE A 174 -18.67 -10.16 -6.59
N PRO A 175 -19.56 -10.90 -5.89
CA PRO A 175 -19.44 -12.35 -5.76
C PRO A 175 -19.56 -13.12 -7.10
N LYS A 176 -20.30 -12.59 -8.07
CA LYS A 176 -20.48 -13.20 -9.39
C LYS A 176 -19.31 -12.79 -10.30
N LYS A 177 -18.53 -13.76 -10.78
CA LYS A 177 -17.39 -13.57 -11.69
C LYS A 177 -17.73 -12.82 -12.99
N ASP A 178 -18.99 -12.87 -13.41
CA ASP A 178 -19.45 -12.23 -14.64
C ASP A 178 -19.90 -10.77 -14.45
N GLN A 179 -20.11 -10.34 -13.20
CA GLN A 179 -20.36 -8.95 -12.87
C GLN A 179 -19.03 -8.19 -12.86
N PRO A 180 -18.85 -7.13 -13.67
CA PRO A 180 -17.62 -6.35 -13.65
C PRO A 180 -17.40 -5.70 -12.29
N HIS A 181 -16.15 -5.63 -11.85
CA HIS A 181 -15.79 -4.85 -10.67
C HIS A 181 -16.07 -3.36 -10.93
N LYS A 182 -16.37 -2.59 -9.88
CA LYS A 182 -16.46 -1.12 -9.97
C LYS A 182 -15.18 -0.48 -9.45
N VAL A 183 -14.69 0.55 -10.15
CA VAL A 183 -13.59 1.41 -9.70
C VAL A 183 -14.15 2.63 -9.00
N ALA A 184 -13.45 3.06 -7.96
CA ALA A 184 -13.60 4.35 -7.31
C ALA A 184 -12.22 4.81 -6.84
N PHE A 185 -12.09 6.08 -6.47
CA PHE A 185 -10.84 6.63 -5.96
C PHE A 185 -11.02 7.10 -4.52
N GLN A 186 -9.93 7.06 -3.75
CA GLN A 186 -9.89 7.60 -2.40
C GLN A 186 -8.84 8.70 -2.32
N LEU A 187 -9.29 9.94 -2.12
CA LEU A 187 -8.46 11.13 -2.01
C LEU A 187 -7.44 11.00 -0.86
N VAL A 188 -6.20 11.37 -1.15
CA VAL A 188 -5.08 11.50 -0.19
C VAL A 188 -4.67 12.96 -0.06
N GLY A 189 -4.66 13.66 -1.19
CA GLY A 189 -4.27 15.05 -1.37
C GLY A 189 -4.45 15.45 -2.83
N PHE A 190 -4.08 16.67 -3.17
CA PHE A 190 -4.08 17.18 -4.54
C PHE A 190 -2.84 18.05 -4.75
N MET A 191 -2.46 18.25 -6.00
CA MET A 191 -1.40 19.16 -6.40
C MET A 191 -2.03 20.51 -6.73
N GLY A 192 -2.15 21.36 -5.70
CA GLY A 192 -2.58 22.75 -5.89
C GLY A 192 -1.59 23.56 -6.72
N SER A 193 -2.04 24.70 -7.23
CA SER A 193 -1.27 25.60 -8.12
C SER A 193 0.08 26.07 -7.55
N GLN A 194 0.24 26.06 -6.23
CA GLN A 194 1.44 26.49 -5.49
C GLN A 194 2.27 25.31 -4.92
N ALA A 195 1.94 24.06 -5.26
CA ALA A 195 2.59 22.89 -4.65
C ALA A 195 4.03 22.70 -5.13
N SER A 196 4.96 22.55 -4.18
CA SER A 196 6.35 22.18 -4.49
C SER A 196 6.45 20.77 -5.08
N ALA A 197 7.53 20.50 -5.82
CA ALA A 197 7.77 19.20 -6.43
C ALA A 197 7.93 18.11 -5.35
N SER A 198 6.89 17.28 -5.17
CA SER A 198 6.96 16.08 -4.34
C SER A 198 7.64 14.95 -5.10
N GLN A 199 8.29 14.02 -4.39
CA GLN A 199 8.92 12.84 -5.00
C GLN A 199 7.93 12.00 -5.84
N LEU A 200 6.66 11.92 -5.43
CA LEU A 200 5.61 11.25 -6.22
C LEU A 200 5.34 11.96 -7.56
N ASN A 201 5.49 13.29 -7.61
CA ASN A 201 5.24 14.09 -8.82
C ASN A 201 6.33 13.86 -9.87
N SER A 202 7.54 13.49 -9.45
CA SER A 202 8.65 13.07 -10.33
C SER A 202 8.59 11.59 -10.72
N GLU A 203 8.05 10.72 -9.87
CA GLU A 203 7.96 9.28 -10.14
C GLU A 203 6.76 8.89 -11.02
N LEU A 204 5.65 9.64 -10.97
CA LEU A 204 4.37 9.30 -11.60
C LEU A 204 3.79 10.45 -12.46
N LYS A 205 3.35 10.10 -13.67
CA LYS A 205 2.56 10.97 -14.55
C LYS A 205 1.06 10.83 -14.28
N ASP A 206 0.26 11.59 -15.01
CA ASP A 206 -1.20 11.54 -14.91
C ASP A 206 -1.75 10.20 -15.41
N GLY A 207 -2.60 9.58 -14.59
CA GLY A 207 -3.09 8.22 -14.80
C GLY A 207 -2.12 7.12 -14.37
N GLU A 208 -0.92 7.44 -13.86
CA GLU A 208 0.06 6.46 -13.38
C GLU A 208 -0.04 6.19 -11.86
N PHE A 209 0.22 4.94 -11.50
CA PHE A 209 0.07 4.38 -10.16
C PHE A 209 1.29 3.52 -9.81
N LYS A 210 1.72 3.58 -8.55
CA LYS A 210 2.73 2.72 -7.93
C LYS A 210 2.03 1.66 -7.09
N PHE A 211 2.14 0.40 -7.50
CA PHE A 211 1.57 -0.76 -6.82
C PHE A 211 2.67 -1.65 -6.25
N SER A 212 2.61 -1.86 -4.93
CA SER A 212 3.47 -2.77 -4.19
C SER A 212 2.60 -3.75 -3.41
N GLY A 213 2.64 -5.04 -3.75
CA GLY A 213 1.74 -6.04 -3.17
C GLY A 213 1.86 -7.46 -3.72
N LEU A 214 0.99 -8.36 -3.27
CA LEU A 214 1.03 -9.78 -3.68
C LEU A 214 0.43 -9.96 -5.09
N TRP A 215 1.15 -10.64 -5.98
CA TRP A 215 0.71 -10.94 -7.33
C TRP A 215 -0.13 -12.23 -7.37
N GLN A 216 -1.45 -12.12 -7.53
CA GLN A 216 -2.36 -13.28 -7.44
C GLN A 216 -3.67 -13.12 -8.21
N PHE A 217 -4.26 -14.25 -8.60
CA PHE A 217 -5.66 -14.34 -8.98
C PHE A 217 -6.57 -14.41 -7.74
N ILE A 218 -7.72 -13.75 -7.81
CA ILE A 218 -8.83 -13.92 -6.85
C ILE A 218 -10.02 -14.59 -7.54
N PRO A 219 -10.85 -15.39 -6.85
CA PRO A 219 -11.94 -16.16 -7.50
C PRO A 219 -12.97 -15.32 -8.25
N VAL A 220 -13.15 -14.06 -7.82
CA VAL A 220 -14.22 -13.14 -8.29
C VAL A 220 -13.78 -12.19 -9.40
N CYS A 221 -12.49 -12.14 -9.76
CA CYS A 221 -12.01 -11.28 -10.83
C CYS A 221 -11.46 -12.11 -11.99
N ARG A 222 -11.73 -11.67 -13.23
CA ARG A 222 -11.21 -12.32 -14.45
C ARG A 222 -9.73 -11.98 -14.71
N PHE A 223 -9.26 -10.85 -14.19
CA PHE A 223 -7.87 -10.39 -14.31
C PHE A 223 -7.05 -10.83 -13.09
N PRO A 224 -5.73 -11.06 -13.24
CA PRO A 224 -4.84 -11.14 -12.09
C PRO A 224 -4.76 -9.78 -11.39
N CYS A 225 -4.51 -9.80 -10.08
CA CYS A 225 -4.56 -8.62 -9.23
C CYS A 225 -3.26 -8.43 -8.44
N VAL A 226 -2.78 -7.19 -8.34
CA VAL A 226 -1.87 -6.81 -7.26
C VAL A 226 -2.72 -6.60 -6.00
N THR A 227 -2.41 -7.35 -4.95
CA THR A 227 -3.14 -7.28 -3.68
C THR A 227 -2.38 -6.44 -2.67
N VAL A 228 -2.93 -5.29 -2.37
CA VAL A 228 -2.41 -4.32 -1.41
C VAL A 228 -3.07 -4.55 -0.05
N LEU A 229 -2.28 -4.97 0.95
CA LEU A 229 -2.72 -5.17 2.34
C LEU A 229 -2.37 -3.96 3.21
N ARG A 230 -2.81 -3.96 4.47
CA ARG A 230 -2.38 -2.96 5.45
C ARG A 230 -1.00 -3.34 5.99
N ASN A 231 0.00 -2.47 5.83
CA ASN A 231 1.30 -2.65 6.48
C ASN A 231 1.15 -2.82 7.99
N PHE A 232 1.93 -3.74 8.55
CA PHE A 232 2.08 -3.91 9.99
C PHE A 232 2.67 -2.63 10.60
N ASN A 233 2.18 -2.29 11.79
CA ASN A 233 2.67 -1.20 12.63
C ASN A 233 2.09 -1.42 14.03
N GLN A 234 2.88 -1.18 15.08
CA GLN A 234 2.46 -1.40 16.47
C GLN A 234 1.24 -0.57 16.89
N GLU A 235 1.13 0.69 16.46
CA GLU A 235 -0.04 1.56 16.70
C GLU A 235 -1.33 0.93 16.13
N ARG A 236 -1.23 0.42 14.89
CA ARG A 236 -2.35 -0.26 14.22
C ARG A 236 -2.71 -1.57 14.90
N LEU A 237 -1.72 -2.32 15.41
CA LEU A 237 -1.96 -3.54 16.17
C LEU A 237 -2.69 -3.25 17.48
N THR A 238 -2.30 -2.20 18.20
CA THR A 238 -3.00 -1.74 19.42
C THR A 238 -4.45 -1.36 19.13
N TRP A 239 -4.70 -0.57 18.07
CA TRP A 239 -6.06 -0.24 17.65
C TRP A 239 -6.88 -1.49 17.25
N ILE A 240 -6.29 -2.44 16.51
CA ILE A 240 -6.96 -3.72 16.15
C ILE A 240 -7.30 -4.56 17.40
N LYS A 241 -6.50 -4.51 18.46
CA LYS A 241 -6.83 -5.21 19.72
C LYS A 241 -8.11 -4.65 20.34
N GLN A 242 -8.25 -3.32 20.35
CA GLN A 242 -9.35 -2.57 20.99
C GLN A 242 -10.66 -2.46 20.16
N ALA A 243 -10.57 -2.48 18.84
CA ALA A 243 -11.74 -2.27 17.96
C ALA A 243 -12.77 -3.41 18.02
N GLU A 244 -13.94 -3.22 17.41
CA GLU A 244 -14.94 -4.29 17.26
C GLU A 244 -14.69 -5.18 16.03
N ALA A 245 -15.19 -6.42 16.02
CA ALA A 245 -14.91 -7.38 14.93
C ALA A 245 -15.24 -6.85 13.51
N PRO A 246 -16.40 -6.21 13.24
CA PRO A 246 -16.68 -5.57 11.95
C PRO A 246 -15.68 -4.47 11.58
N GLN A 247 -15.24 -3.68 12.57
CA GLN A 247 -14.26 -2.60 12.37
C GLN A 247 -12.87 -3.18 12.02
N LYS A 248 -12.43 -4.22 12.73
CA LYS A 248 -11.17 -4.95 12.45
C LYS A 248 -11.16 -5.49 11.01
N VAL A 249 -12.25 -6.15 10.60
CA VAL A 249 -12.37 -6.73 9.25
C VAL A 249 -12.41 -5.64 8.17
N LYS A 250 -13.15 -4.54 8.40
CA LYS A 250 -13.21 -3.38 7.48
C LYS A 250 -11.84 -2.70 7.34
N PHE A 251 -11.09 -2.56 8.43
CA PHE A 251 -9.74 -1.96 8.43
C PHE A 251 -8.72 -2.82 7.67
N MET A 252 -8.70 -4.13 7.95
CA MET A 252 -7.82 -5.13 7.33
C MET A 252 -8.30 -5.61 5.95
N LYS A 253 -9.32 -4.99 5.35
CA LYS A 253 -9.78 -5.31 3.99
C LYS A 253 -8.67 -4.96 3.00
N ALA A 254 -8.19 -5.97 2.26
CA ALA A 254 -7.21 -5.79 1.19
C ALA A 254 -7.85 -5.09 -0.02
N SER A 255 -7.07 -4.30 -0.75
CA SER A 255 -7.43 -3.83 -2.08
C SER A 255 -6.87 -4.80 -3.12
N HIS A 256 -7.72 -5.37 -3.96
CA HIS A 256 -7.31 -6.25 -5.05
C HIS A 256 -7.42 -5.47 -6.35
N ILE A 257 -6.29 -5.11 -6.95
CA ILE A 257 -6.20 -4.14 -8.04
C ILE A 257 -5.96 -4.90 -9.36
N PRO A 258 -6.94 -4.95 -10.28
CA PRO A 258 -6.82 -5.64 -11.57
C PRO A 258 -5.68 -5.06 -12.42
N LEU A 259 -4.72 -5.90 -12.82
CA LEU A 259 -3.56 -5.48 -13.60
C LEU A 259 -3.40 -6.36 -14.84
N LEU A 260 -3.29 -5.72 -16.00
CA LEU A 260 -2.88 -6.34 -17.26
C LEU A 260 -1.35 -6.34 -17.33
N TRP A 261 -0.75 -7.48 -17.02
CA TRP A 261 0.68 -7.72 -17.13
C TRP A 261 0.89 -9.06 -17.83
N ARG A 262 1.17 -9.04 -19.14
CA ARG A 262 1.19 -10.25 -20.00
C ARG A 262 2.50 -11.02 -19.89
N ASP A 263 3.57 -10.28 -19.68
CA ASP A 263 4.99 -10.61 -19.73
C ASP A 263 5.63 -10.59 -18.33
N SER A 264 4.82 -10.80 -17.28
CA SER A 264 5.31 -10.82 -15.90
C SER A 264 6.35 -11.95 -15.72
N PRO A 265 7.52 -11.67 -15.10
CA PRO A 265 8.58 -12.67 -14.91
C PRO A 265 8.17 -13.80 -13.96
N VAL A 266 7.10 -13.61 -13.18
CA VAL A 266 6.52 -14.62 -12.30
C VAL A 266 5.02 -14.78 -12.55
N LYS A 267 4.53 -16.02 -12.55
CA LYS A 267 3.10 -16.29 -12.71
C LYS A 267 2.33 -15.78 -11.47
N PRO A 268 1.17 -15.13 -11.64
CA PRO A 268 0.33 -14.74 -10.51
C PRO A 268 -0.13 -15.98 -9.73
N PHE A 269 0.02 -15.94 -8.41
CA PHE A 269 -0.41 -17.01 -7.53
C PHE A 269 -1.89 -17.35 -7.73
N ARG A 270 -2.23 -18.64 -7.76
CA ARG A 270 -3.61 -19.11 -7.85
C ARG A 270 -3.85 -20.18 -6.80
N PHE A 271 -4.64 -19.85 -5.79
CA PHE A 271 -5.04 -20.78 -4.75
C PHE A 271 -5.82 -21.97 -5.35
N ASN A 272 -5.37 -23.19 -5.04
CA ASN A 272 -6.06 -24.42 -5.43
C ASN A 272 -6.60 -25.11 -4.17
N PRO A 273 -7.93 -25.17 -3.93
CA PRO A 273 -8.48 -25.76 -2.71
C PRO A 273 -8.21 -27.27 -2.56
N LYS A 274 -7.79 -27.96 -3.63
CA LYS A 274 -7.45 -29.39 -3.60
C LYS A 274 -6.03 -29.69 -3.08
N LEU A 275 -5.15 -28.68 -2.98
CA LEU A 275 -3.75 -28.85 -2.61
C LEU A 275 -3.49 -28.45 -1.15
N LYS A 276 -2.66 -29.24 -0.46
CA LYS A 276 -2.16 -28.87 0.88
C LYS A 276 -1.33 -27.58 0.80
N LYS A 277 -1.18 -26.87 1.93
CA LYS A 277 -0.54 -25.54 1.99
C LYS A 277 0.84 -25.53 1.31
N ASP A 278 1.64 -26.55 1.56
CA ASP A 278 3.05 -26.63 1.12
C ASP A 278 3.17 -27.13 -0.33
N GLN A 279 2.05 -27.57 -0.93
CA GLN A 279 1.90 -27.90 -2.35
C GLN A 279 1.29 -26.73 -3.15
N GLN A 280 0.92 -25.62 -2.49
CA GLN A 280 0.45 -24.43 -3.20
C GLN A 280 1.62 -23.78 -3.96
N ALA A 281 1.32 -23.13 -5.08
CA ALA A 281 2.32 -22.33 -5.78
C ALA A 281 2.87 -21.20 -4.88
N GLN A 282 4.14 -20.82 -5.09
CA GLN A 282 4.74 -19.67 -4.41
C GLN A 282 3.94 -18.38 -4.71
N THR A 283 3.74 -17.56 -3.69
CA THR A 283 3.25 -16.19 -3.86
C THR A 283 4.43 -15.24 -3.96
N TYR A 284 4.39 -14.30 -4.89
CA TYR A 284 5.41 -13.26 -5.05
C TYR A 284 4.86 -11.90 -4.66
N PHE A 285 5.69 -11.09 -4.01
CA PHE A 285 5.46 -9.66 -3.81
C PHE A 285 6.15 -8.91 -4.95
N VAL A 286 5.40 -8.02 -5.62
CA VAL A 286 5.84 -7.26 -6.79
C VAL A 286 5.74 -5.76 -6.52
N GLN A 287 6.63 -4.99 -7.14
CA GLN A 287 6.61 -3.53 -7.11
C GLN A 287 6.62 -3.01 -8.55
N VAL A 288 5.50 -2.44 -9.00
CA VAL A 288 5.27 -2.05 -10.40
C VAL A 288 4.66 -0.67 -10.54
N LYS A 289 4.99 0.00 -11.63
CA LYS A 289 4.25 1.15 -12.16
C LYS A 289 3.19 0.64 -13.13
N ALA A 290 2.01 1.21 -13.05
CA ALA A 290 0.90 0.87 -13.92
C ALA A 290 0.08 2.10 -14.28
N ARG A 291 -0.55 2.09 -15.45
CA ARG A 291 -1.42 3.16 -15.97
C ARG A 291 -2.88 2.74 -15.92
N PHE A 292 -3.78 3.59 -15.43
CA PHE A 292 -5.21 3.29 -15.43
C PHE A 292 -5.81 3.41 -16.84
N LEU A 293 -6.69 2.47 -17.22
CA LEU A 293 -7.43 2.45 -18.47
C LEU A 293 -8.95 2.58 -18.20
N PRO A 294 -9.53 3.80 -18.26
CA PRO A 294 -10.94 4.04 -17.93
C PRO A 294 -11.93 3.21 -18.76
N GLU A 295 -11.63 2.97 -20.04
CA GLU A 295 -12.48 2.19 -20.97
C GLU A 295 -12.76 0.75 -20.50
N ARG A 296 -11.93 0.22 -19.61
CA ARG A 296 -11.95 -1.19 -19.19
C ARG A 296 -11.89 -1.36 -17.68
N ASP A 297 -11.82 -0.27 -16.91
CA ASP A 297 -11.70 -0.25 -15.45
C ASP A 297 -10.53 -1.09 -14.90
N VAL A 298 -9.44 -1.22 -15.67
CA VAL A 298 -8.23 -1.99 -15.30
C VAL A 298 -6.98 -1.14 -15.37
N PHE A 299 -5.92 -1.60 -14.73
CA PHE A 299 -4.60 -1.01 -14.83
C PHE A 299 -3.76 -1.81 -15.83
N GLU A 300 -2.93 -1.13 -16.60
CA GLU A 300 -1.96 -1.71 -17.53
C GLU A 300 -0.55 -1.57 -16.95
N PHE A 301 0.25 -2.63 -17.01
CA PHE A 301 1.65 -2.58 -16.59
C PHE A 301 2.46 -1.60 -17.45
N VAL A 302 3.33 -0.81 -16.80
CA VAL A 302 4.22 0.16 -17.45
C VAL A 302 5.68 -0.16 -17.18
N GLU A 303 6.06 -0.35 -15.92
CA GLU A 303 7.44 -0.64 -15.53
C GLU A 303 7.48 -1.46 -14.23
N GLN A 304 8.59 -2.16 -13.99
CA GLN A 304 8.85 -2.89 -12.75
C GLN A 304 9.98 -2.19 -12.00
N PHE A 305 9.78 -1.89 -10.72
CA PHE A 305 10.77 -1.15 -9.92
C PHE A 305 11.86 -2.05 -9.33
N HIS A 306 11.50 -3.28 -8.94
CA HIS A 306 12.38 -4.25 -8.27
C HIS A 306 11.99 -5.66 -8.70
N GLU A 307 12.91 -6.62 -8.61
CA GLU A 307 12.63 -8.04 -8.86
C GLU A 307 11.53 -8.60 -7.93
N PRO A 308 10.77 -9.64 -8.34
CA PRO A 308 9.71 -10.20 -7.52
C PRO A 308 10.29 -10.98 -6.33
N ILE A 309 10.01 -10.54 -5.11
CA ILE A 309 10.51 -11.18 -3.89
C ILE A 309 9.52 -12.25 -3.39
N LYS A 310 10.05 -13.34 -2.82
CA LYS A 310 9.24 -14.46 -2.29
C LYS A 310 8.60 -14.12 -0.94
N GLU A 311 9.33 -13.40 -0.10
CA GLU A 311 8.88 -12.98 1.23
C GLU A 311 8.21 -11.61 1.15
N ALA A 312 6.98 -11.53 1.66
CA ALA A 312 6.23 -10.29 1.66
C ALA A 312 6.50 -9.50 2.96
N PRO A 313 6.48 -8.15 2.92
CA PRO A 313 6.60 -7.31 4.11
C PRO A 313 5.55 -7.63 5.17
N GLY A 314 5.81 -7.27 6.43
CA GLY A 314 4.83 -7.46 7.51
C GLY A 314 3.47 -6.79 7.20
N PHE A 315 2.38 -7.57 7.23
CA PHE A 315 1.03 -7.08 6.93
C PHE A 315 -0.02 -7.57 7.93
N LEU A 316 -1.15 -6.84 7.98
CA LEU A 316 -2.32 -7.14 8.80
C LEU A 316 -3.43 -7.74 7.93
N LYS A 317 -3.96 -8.91 8.34
CA LYS A 317 -4.99 -9.65 7.62
C LYS A 317 -5.97 -10.32 8.59
N ALA A 318 -7.27 -10.11 8.37
CA ALA A 318 -8.30 -10.72 9.20
C ALA A 318 -8.35 -12.25 9.05
N SER A 319 -8.38 -12.98 10.18
CA SER A 319 -8.51 -14.44 10.23
C SER A 319 -9.89 -14.91 9.76
N LYS A 320 -10.04 -16.21 9.45
CA LYS A 320 -11.35 -16.81 9.09
C LYS A 320 -12.36 -16.67 10.23
N LYS A 321 -11.96 -16.98 11.48
CA LYS A 321 -12.79 -16.87 12.69
C LYS A 321 -13.35 -15.44 12.84
N LEU A 322 -12.48 -14.42 12.78
CA LEU A 322 -12.85 -13.01 12.91
C LEU A 322 -13.80 -12.51 11.79
N LYS A 323 -13.66 -13.03 10.57
CA LYS A 323 -14.59 -12.70 9.47
C LYS A 323 -15.99 -13.27 9.68
N ALA A 324 -16.10 -14.47 10.24
CA ALA A 324 -17.39 -15.09 10.54
C ALA A 324 -18.10 -14.36 11.70
N GLU A 325 -17.36 -13.97 12.73
CA GLU A 325 -17.84 -13.14 13.84
C GLU A 325 -18.36 -11.78 13.36
N ALA A 326 -17.57 -11.05 12.56
CA ALA A 326 -18.00 -9.79 11.96
C ALA A 326 -19.26 -9.92 11.11
N LEU A 327 -19.42 -11.03 10.38
CA LEU A 327 -20.62 -11.30 9.58
C LEU A 327 -21.86 -11.50 10.47
N LYS A 328 -21.74 -12.24 11.59
CA LYS A 328 -22.84 -12.44 12.55
C LYS A 328 -23.32 -11.14 13.16
N VAL A 329 -22.40 -10.26 13.57
CA VAL A 329 -22.72 -8.94 14.14
C VAL A 329 -23.45 -8.07 13.11
N LEU A 330 -22.97 -8.04 11.86
CA LEU A 330 -23.59 -7.27 10.78
C LEU A 330 -24.98 -7.81 10.38
N SER A 331 -25.18 -9.14 10.37
CA SER A 331 -26.50 -9.71 10.09
C SER A 331 -27.51 -9.43 11.21
N ALA A 332 -27.08 -9.50 12.47
CA ALA A 332 -27.95 -9.19 13.61
C ALA A 332 -28.35 -7.71 13.65
N ALA A 333 -27.40 -6.79 13.38
CA ALA A 333 -27.70 -5.36 13.28
C ALA A 333 -28.72 -5.07 12.15
N LYS A 334 -28.54 -5.67 10.97
CA LYS A 334 -29.46 -5.51 9.85
C LYS A 334 -30.87 -6.04 10.15
N GLN A 335 -30.98 -7.18 10.82
CA GLN A 335 -32.28 -7.73 11.24
C GLN A 335 -32.98 -6.82 12.26
N LEU A 336 -32.23 -6.19 13.16
CA LEU A 336 -32.77 -5.22 14.11
C LEU A 336 -33.30 -3.97 13.38
N GLU A 337 -32.48 -3.37 12.49
CA GLU A 337 -32.89 -2.23 11.66
C GLU A 337 -34.18 -2.52 10.86
N GLU A 338 -34.26 -3.69 10.22
CA GLU A 338 -35.46 -4.13 9.48
C GLU A 338 -36.68 -4.30 10.40
N SER A 339 -36.53 -4.93 11.58
CA SER A 339 -37.64 -5.04 12.54
C SER A 339 -38.15 -3.69 13.08
N THR A 340 -37.26 -2.73 13.32
CA THR A 340 -37.67 -1.38 13.77
C THR A 340 -38.30 -0.53 12.66
N ALA A 341 -38.03 -0.85 11.40
CA ALA A 341 -38.61 -0.17 10.25
C ALA A 341 -40.02 -0.68 9.89
N ASP A 342 -40.34 -1.94 10.20
CA ASP A 342 -41.70 -2.51 10.04
C ASP A 342 -42.65 -2.15 11.22
N GLU A 343 -42.12 -1.69 12.36
CA GLU A 343 -42.90 -1.20 13.51
C GLU A 343 -43.15 0.33 13.51
N SER A 344 -42.67 1.06 12.50
CA SER A 344 -42.75 2.53 12.37
C SER A 344 -43.70 3.00 11.26
#